data_AF-A0A7W4V5P6-F1
#
_entry.id   AF-A0A7W4V5P6-F1
#
_cell.length_a   1.000
_cell.length_b   1.000
_cell.length_c   1.000
_cell.angle_alpha   90.00
_cell.angle_beta   90.00
_cell.angle_gamma   90.00
#
_symmetry.space_group_name_H-M   'P 1'
#
loop_
_entity.id
_entity.type
_entity.pdbx_description
1 polymer ?
#
loop_
_entity_poly.entity_id
_entity_poly.type
_entity_poly.pdbx_seq_one_letter_code
_entity_poly.pdbx_strand_id
1 'polypeptide(L)'
;MSNQRLGLSTRLRYLAARAQRIDVGSVIERAKETSAAHNKRTPAVVVDMLWQAGFKNVGFQDYVDYDFAILTRAERATYMTHPVSNQLSQKYDDPAYRHIFHDKLEFDRVFAEYLRREWLVVEPGNADAVQELTQRLGTIVTKEPIGQAGTGVHRYHAADVTDWADFHAGLLSRGELLIEEVINQHADLAAVCPGTVNTTRVTAFFDGTKTHILAIAQKFGRGEVSDQMTFGGFYTMLDERGRSRGPGYDSHSHVHEFHPDSGARIADFQLPMIDEVIAFVDQVARVIPQVQYVGWDIVVTPEGPVLVEGNWGAGVYENKPSATGIRTGNKGRYRSAIGF
;
A
#
# COMPACT_ATOMS: atom_id res chain seq x y z
N MET A 1 -11.94 -29.01 -13.22
CA MET A 1 -11.08 -29.99 -12.52
C MET A 1 -9.87 -30.31 -13.39
N SER A 2 -8.68 -29.86 -12.97
CA SER A 2 -7.38 -30.34 -13.44
C SER A 2 -6.35 -29.87 -12.41
N ASN A 3 -6.18 -30.66 -11.37
CA ASN A 3 -5.16 -30.43 -10.35
C ASN A 3 -3.84 -30.97 -10.90
N GLN A 4 -3.19 -30.24 -11.81
CA GLN A 4 -1.83 -30.57 -12.24
C GLN A 4 -0.88 -30.25 -11.08
N ARG A 5 -0.71 -31.23 -10.18
CA ARG A 5 0.43 -31.26 -9.26
C ARG A 5 1.70 -31.30 -10.11
N LEU A 6 2.39 -30.16 -10.20
CA LEU A 6 3.75 -30.08 -10.72
C LEU A 6 4.59 -31.23 -10.14
N GLY A 7 5.16 -32.05 -11.02
CA GLY A 7 6.02 -33.17 -10.64
C GLY A 7 7.15 -32.72 -9.72
N LEU A 8 7.58 -33.60 -8.81
CA LEU A 8 8.58 -33.32 -7.78
C LEU A 8 9.88 -32.71 -8.36
N SER A 9 10.29 -33.17 -9.55
CA SER A 9 11.47 -32.69 -10.29
C SER A 9 11.32 -31.26 -10.81
N THR A 10 10.12 -30.83 -11.20
CA THR A 10 9.86 -29.45 -11.64
C THR A 10 9.81 -28.51 -10.44
N ARG A 11 9.25 -28.95 -9.32
CA ARG A 11 9.33 -28.20 -8.04
C ARG A 11 10.76 -28.06 -7.56
N LEU A 12 11.56 -29.12 -7.60
CA LEU A 12 12.97 -29.08 -7.20
C LEU A 12 13.80 -28.16 -8.10
N ARG A 13 13.60 -28.20 -9.43
CA ARG A 13 14.28 -27.27 -10.36
C ARG A 13 13.86 -25.82 -10.16
N TYR A 14 12.58 -25.56 -9.90
CA TYR A 14 12.07 -24.23 -9.56
C TYR A 14 12.69 -23.72 -8.25
N LEU A 15 12.77 -24.57 -7.22
CA LEU A 15 13.41 -24.23 -5.94
C LEU A 15 14.92 -24.00 -6.09
N ALA A 16 15.61 -24.78 -6.92
CA ALA A 16 17.03 -24.60 -7.21
C ALA A 16 17.32 -23.29 -7.96
N ALA A 17 16.52 -22.95 -8.97
CA ALA A 17 16.62 -21.68 -9.68
C ALA A 17 16.33 -20.48 -8.77
N ARG A 18 15.41 -20.64 -7.82
CA ARG A 18 15.11 -19.62 -6.81
C ARG A 18 16.25 -19.49 -5.79
N ALA A 19 16.86 -20.60 -5.37
CA ALA A 19 17.99 -20.61 -4.45
C ALA A 19 19.22 -19.88 -5.00
N GLN A 20 19.46 -19.94 -6.32
CA GLN A 20 20.54 -19.18 -6.98
C GLN A 20 20.34 -17.66 -6.96
N ARG A 21 19.12 -17.18 -6.65
CA ARG A 21 18.77 -15.76 -6.55
C ARG A 21 18.57 -15.30 -5.11
N ILE A 22 18.78 -16.18 -4.12
CA ILE A 22 18.67 -15.80 -2.71
C ILE A 22 19.94 -15.06 -2.33
N ASP A 23 19.78 -13.80 -1.93
CA ASP A 23 20.80 -13.08 -1.19
C ASP A 23 20.88 -13.65 0.23
N VAL A 24 21.84 -14.57 0.42
CA VAL A 24 22.05 -15.25 1.69
C VAL A 24 22.44 -14.27 2.80
N GLY A 25 23.16 -13.19 2.47
CA GLY A 25 23.53 -12.16 3.43
C GLY A 25 22.28 -11.47 3.99
N SER A 26 21.41 -11.03 3.09
CA SER A 26 20.15 -10.37 3.44
C SER A 26 19.16 -11.28 4.21
N VAL A 27 19.21 -12.60 3.99
CA VAL A 27 18.43 -13.57 4.78
C VAL A 27 18.99 -13.71 6.20
N ILE A 28 20.31 -13.76 6.36
CA ILE A 28 20.97 -13.87 7.66
C ILE A 28 20.71 -12.62 8.50
N GLU A 29 20.75 -11.43 7.91
CA GLU A 29 20.45 -10.17 8.59
C GLU A 29 19.02 -10.15 9.15
N ARG A 30 18.02 -10.40 8.30
CA ARG A 30 16.62 -10.54 8.73
C ARG A 30 16.43 -11.59 9.82
N ALA A 31 17.14 -12.72 9.72
CA ALA A 31 17.08 -13.76 10.74
C ALA A 31 17.69 -13.31 12.07
N LYS A 32 18.76 -12.51 12.08
CA LYS A 32 19.35 -11.93 13.30
C LYS A 32 18.39 -10.93 13.94
N GLU A 33 17.79 -10.05 13.16
CA GLU A 33 16.78 -9.08 13.64
C GLU A 33 15.60 -9.81 14.29
N THR A 34 15.02 -10.78 13.59
CA THR A 34 13.93 -11.62 14.10
C THR A 34 14.34 -12.38 15.37
N SER A 35 15.58 -12.90 15.39
CA SER A 35 16.13 -13.63 16.53
C SER A 35 16.21 -12.75 17.77
N ALA A 36 16.66 -11.49 17.60
CA ALA A 36 16.73 -10.50 18.66
C ALA A 36 15.33 -10.07 19.13
N ALA A 37 14.43 -9.77 18.19
CA ALA A 37 13.07 -9.33 18.49
C ALA A 37 12.21 -10.36 19.25
N HIS A 38 12.46 -11.66 19.03
CA HIS A 38 11.61 -12.72 19.57
C HIS A 38 12.35 -13.75 20.45
N ASN A 39 13.59 -13.44 20.84
CA ASN A 39 14.45 -14.32 21.65
C ASN A 39 14.51 -15.76 21.09
N LYS A 40 14.78 -15.88 19.79
CA LYS A 40 14.95 -17.16 19.08
C LYS A 40 16.43 -17.43 18.82
N ARG A 41 16.75 -18.62 18.31
CA ARG A 41 18.11 -18.94 17.84
C ARG A 41 18.21 -18.63 16.36
N THR A 42 19.16 -17.79 15.95
CA THR A 42 19.33 -17.38 14.55
C THR A 42 19.37 -18.55 13.56
N PRO A 43 20.13 -19.65 13.77
CA PRO A 43 20.14 -20.76 12.82
C PRO A 43 18.76 -21.43 12.66
N ALA A 44 17.97 -21.49 13.73
CA ALA A 44 16.62 -22.05 13.66
C ALA A 44 15.68 -21.12 12.87
N VAL A 45 15.83 -19.81 13.02
CA VAL A 45 15.08 -18.81 12.24
C VAL A 45 15.45 -18.89 10.75
N VAL A 46 16.75 -18.99 10.41
CA VAL A 46 17.19 -19.14 9.01
C VAL A 46 16.56 -20.38 8.37
N VAL A 47 16.61 -21.53 9.05
CA VAL A 47 16.02 -22.79 8.54
C VAL A 47 14.51 -22.64 8.34
N ASP A 48 13.80 -22.05 9.30
CA ASP A 48 12.35 -21.85 9.20
C ASP A 48 11.98 -20.85 8.08
N MET A 49 12.72 -19.74 7.94
CA MET A 49 12.54 -18.78 6.84
C MET A 49 12.69 -19.45 5.47
N LEU A 50 13.75 -20.23 5.28
CA LEU A 50 13.98 -20.97 4.03
C LEU A 50 12.88 -22.01 3.76
N TRP A 51 12.46 -22.73 4.80
CA TRP A 51 11.36 -23.68 4.70
C TRP A 51 10.04 -23.02 4.31
N GLN A 52 9.69 -21.90 4.95
CA GLN A 52 8.47 -21.15 4.69
C GLN A 52 8.48 -20.53 3.28
N ALA A 53 9.63 -20.02 2.84
CA ALA A 53 9.79 -19.47 1.48
C ALA A 53 9.71 -20.54 0.39
N GLY A 54 10.33 -21.70 0.61
CA GLY A 54 10.36 -22.81 -0.35
C GLY A 54 9.05 -23.59 -0.45
N PHE A 55 8.35 -23.80 0.67
CA PHE A 55 7.23 -24.75 0.73
C PHE A 55 5.89 -24.13 1.10
N LYS A 56 5.85 -22.89 1.61
CA LYS A 56 4.63 -22.26 2.14
C LYS A 56 4.28 -20.90 1.52
N ASN A 57 5.00 -20.48 0.48
CA ASN A 57 4.77 -19.20 -0.22
C ASN A 57 4.82 -17.99 0.73
N VAL A 58 5.79 -17.96 1.65
CA VAL A 58 6.01 -16.83 2.56
C VAL A 58 7.26 -16.09 2.11
N GLY A 59 7.17 -14.79 1.81
CA GLY A 59 8.35 -13.96 1.55
C GLY A 59 9.21 -13.82 2.80
N PHE A 60 10.51 -13.55 2.64
CA PHE A 60 11.37 -13.29 3.80
C PHE A 60 10.92 -12.05 4.57
N GLN A 61 10.43 -11.03 3.87
CA GLN A 61 9.87 -9.84 4.51
C GLN A 61 8.54 -10.13 5.22
N ASP A 62 7.61 -10.87 4.59
CA ASP A 62 6.36 -11.32 5.25
C ASP A 62 6.64 -12.04 6.58
N TYR A 63 7.70 -12.87 6.60
CA TYR A 63 8.08 -13.63 7.77
C TYR A 63 8.49 -12.73 8.94
N VAL A 64 9.19 -11.63 8.64
CA VAL A 64 9.64 -10.63 9.61
C VAL A 64 8.48 -9.72 10.02
N ASP A 65 7.80 -9.13 9.04
CA ASP A 65 6.75 -8.11 9.27
C ASP A 65 5.62 -8.66 10.13
N TYR A 66 5.21 -9.90 9.88
CA TYR A 66 4.05 -10.53 10.53
C TYR A 66 4.43 -11.54 11.62
N ASP A 67 5.66 -11.45 12.15
CA ASP A 67 6.21 -12.25 13.25
C ASP A 67 6.01 -13.77 13.10
N PHE A 68 6.24 -14.33 11.91
CA PHE A 68 6.03 -15.77 11.68
C PHE A 68 6.82 -16.63 12.67
N ALA A 69 7.97 -16.16 13.16
CA ALA A 69 8.82 -16.85 14.13
C ALA A 69 8.14 -17.19 15.46
N ILE A 70 7.06 -16.48 15.83
CA ILE A 70 6.32 -16.74 17.07
C ILE A 70 4.96 -17.40 16.85
N LEU A 71 4.54 -17.59 15.59
CA LEU A 71 3.26 -18.18 15.24
C LEU A 71 3.31 -19.72 15.14
N THR A 72 2.23 -20.37 15.57
CA THR A 72 1.99 -21.80 15.35
C THR A 72 1.68 -22.10 13.88
N ARG A 73 1.72 -23.37 13.48
CA ARG A 73 1.35 -23.78 12.12
C ARG A 73 -0.08 -23.41 11.73
N ALA A 74 -1.03 -23.50 12.66
CA ALA A 74 -2.42 -23.16 12.42
C ALA A 74 -2.59 -21.64 12.24
N GLU A 75 -1.95 -20.84 13.10
CA GLU A 75 -1.93 -19.38 12.99
C GLU A 75 -1.31 -18.92 11.68
N ARG A 76 -0.12 -19.42 11.31
CA ARG A 76 0.57 -19.11 10.03
C ARG A 76 -0.31 -19.40 8.81
N ALA A 77 -1.18 -20.40 8.87
CA ALA A 77 -2.06 -20.74 7.75
C ALA A 77 -3.15 -19.70 7.48
N THR A 78 -3.38 -18.77 8.41
CA THR A 78 -4.38 -17.70 8.31
C THR A 78 -3.82 -16.41 7.71
N TYR A 79 -2.50 -16.29 7.53
CA TYR A 79 -1.88 -15.07 7.00
C TYR A 79 -1.84 -15.03 5.49
N MET A 80 -2.22 -13.88 4.94
CA MET A 80 -1.92 -13.50 3.57
C MET A 80 -0.44 -13.15 3.46
N THR A 81 0.15 -13.39 2.29
CA THR A 81 1.57 -13.17 2.04
C THR A 81 1.77 -12.61 0.64
N HIS A 82 2.82 -11.82 0.44
CA HIS A 82 3.08 -11.19 -0.85
C HIS A 82 3.12 -12.19 -2.02
N PRO A 83 3.73 -13.40 -1.90
CA PRO A 83 3.68 -14.39 -2.96
C PRO A 83 2.28 -14.90 -3.30
N VAL A 84 1.39 -15.02 -2.30
CA VAL A 84 -0.01 -15.43 -2.54
C VAL A 84 -0.81 -14.27 -3.15
N SER A 85 -0.64 -13.05 -2.63
CA SER A 85 -1.25 -11.82 -3.19
C SER A 85 -0.88 -11.65 -4.66
N ASN A 86 0.40 -11.77 -5.01
CA ASN A 86 0.84 -11.70 -6.41
C ASN A 86 0.24 -12.82 -7.28
N GLN A 87 0.07 -14.04 -6.77
CA GLN A 87 -0.62 -15.10 -7.53
C GLN A 87 -2.08 -14.74 -7.85
N LEU A 88 -2.76 -14.06 -6.93
CA LEU A 88 -4.11 -13.55 -7.16
C LEU A 88 -4.10 -12.43 -8.20
N SER A 89 -3.23 -11.42 -8.06
CA SER A 89 -3.12 -10.36 -9.07
C SER A 89 -2.84 -10.91 -10.46
N GLN A 90 -1.90 -11.85 -10.58
CA GLN A 90 -1.58 -12.46 -11.87
C GLN A 90 -2.74 -13.26 -12.49
N LYS A 91 -3.64 -13.78 -11.65
CA LYS A 91 -4.78 -14.59 -12.09
C LYS A 91 -6.01 -13.74 -12.42
N TYR A 92 -6.25 -12.68 -11.66
CA TYR A 92 -7.52 -11.96 -11.65
C TYR A 92 -7.43 -10.54 -12.22
N ASP A 93 -6.23 -10.02 -12.43
CA ASP A 93 -6.05 -8.72 -13.05
C ASP A 93 -5.63 -8.89 -14.49
N ASP A 94 -6.48 -8.55 -15.45
CA ASP A 94 -6.16 -8.72 -16.87
C ASP A 94 -4.94 -7.87 -17.26
N PRO A 95 -3.85 -8.48 -17.77
CA PRO A 95 -2.66 -7.75 -18.22
C PRO A 95 -2.93 -6.60 -19.19
N ALA A 96 -3.98 -6.71 -20.02
CA ALA A 96 -4.35 -5.68 -20.97
C ALA A 96 -4.79 -4.37 -20.30
N TYR A 97 -5.18 -4.39 -19.02
CA TYR A 97 -5.75 -3.24 -18.31
C TYR A 97 -4.86 -2.73 -17.16
N ARG A 98 -3.82 -3.48 -16.76
CA ARG A 98 -2.92 -3.10 -15.65
C ARG A 98 -2.17 -1.78 -15.88
N HIS A 99 -1.99 -1.38 -17.14
CA HIS A 99 -1.29 -0.14 -17.50
C HIS A 99 -2.01 1.11 -16.96
N ILE A 100 -3.35 1.10 -16.92
CA ILE A 100 -4.18 2.17 -16.34
C ILE A 100 -3.84 2.41 -14.86
N PHE A 101 -3.42 1.37 -14.13
CA PHE A 101 -3.04 1.43 -12.72
C PHE A 101 -1.54 1.73 -12.50
N HIS A 102 -0.77 1.86 -13.58
CA HIS A 102 0.66 2.18 -13.55
C HIS A 102 0.96 3.57 -14.06
N ASP A 103 0.24 4.02 -15.08
CA ASP A 103 0.32 5.37 -15.61
C ASP A 103 -0.66 6.26 -14.85
N LYS A 104 -0.14 7.17 -14.02
CA LYS A 104 -0.97 8.07 -13.21
C LYS A 104 -1.80 9.03 -14.06
N LEU A 105 -1.34 9.42 -15.24
CA LEU A 105 -2.11 10.30 -16.12
C LEU A 105 -3.31 9.57 -16.72
N GLU A 106 -3.11 8.30 -17.11
CA GLU A 106 -4.22 7.47 -17.57
C GLU A 106 -5.18 7.14 -16.43
N PHE A 107 -4.65 6.81 -15.25
CA PHE A 107 -5.44 6.61 -14.03
C PHE A 107 -6.33 7.82 -13.75
N ASP A 108 -5.76 9.02 -13.72
CA ASP A 108 -6.50 10.24 -13.39
C ASP A 108 -7.58 10.57 -14.42
N ARG A 109 -7.34 10.28 -15.70
CA ARG A 109 -8.36 10.42 -16.75
C ARG A 109 -9.50 9.43 -16.58
N VAL A 110 -9.19 8.15 -16.33
CA VAL A 110 -10.18 7.09 -16.19
C VAL A 110 -11.01 7.26 -14.93
N PHE A 111 -10.39 7.69 -13.83
CA PHE A 111 -11.01 7.82 -12.52
C PHE A 111 -11.36 9.27 -12.14
N ALA A 112 -11.37 10.21 -13.10
CA ALA A 112 -11.51 11.65 -12.86
C ALA A 112 -12.66 12.03 -11.91
N GLU A 113 -13.83 11.38 -12.06
CA GLU A 113 -15.01 11.60 -11.23
C GLU A 113 -14.79 11.29 -9.74
N TYR A 114 -13.87 10.37 -9.44
CA TYR A 114 -13.57 9.86 -8.10
C TYR A 114 -12.38 10.57 -7.44
N LEU A 115 -11.60 11.34 -8.18
CA LEU A 115 -10.44 12.06 -7.66
C LEU A 115 -10.83 13.30 -6.85
N ARG A 116 -11.86 14.02 -7.33
CA ARG A 116 -12.40 15.27 -6.77
C ARG A 116 -11.34 16.31 -6.38
N ARG A 117 -10.28 16.40 -7.18
CA ARG A 117 -9.20 17.37 -7.03
C ARG A 117 -8.78 17.86 -8.41
N GLU A 118 -8.26 19.07 -8.48
CA GLU A 118 -7.69 19.59 -9.71
C GLU A 118 -6.34 18.95 -10.03
N TRP A 119 -6.08 18.74 -11.32
CA TRP A 119 -4.79 18.24 -11.79
C TRP A 119 -4.44 18.82 -13.16
N LEU A 120 -3.15 18.87 -13.47
CA LEU A 120 -2.60 19.44 -14.69
C LEU A 120 -1.42 18.62 -15.19
N VAL A 121 -1.38 18.37 -16.50
CA VAL A 121 -0.20 17.78 -17.16
C VAL A 121 0.82 18.87 -17.44
N VAL A 122 2.07 18.66 -17.07
CA VAL A 122 3.17 19.57 -17.40
C VAL A 122 3.68 19.26 -18.80
N GLU A 123 3.58 20.22 -19.71
CA GLU A 123 3.93 20.07 -21.12
C GLU A 123 4.82 21.24 -21.59
N PRO A 124 5.65 21.05 -22.63
CA PRO A 124 6.38 22.17 -23.22
C PRO A 124 5.43 23.30 -23.63
N GLY A 125 5.67 24.51 -23.14
CA GLY A 125 4.90 25.70 -23.48
C GLY A 125 3.69 26.02 -22.60
N ASN A 126 3.43 25.25 -21.53
CA ASN A 126 2.32 25.54 -20.61
C ASN A 126 2.73 26.13 -19.25
N ALA A 127 3.87 26.83 -19.20
CA ALA A 127 4.38 27.46 -17.97
C ALA A 127 3.37 28.39 -17.30
N ASP A 128 2.62 29.19 -18.09
CA ASP A 128 1.59 30.09 -17.57
C ASP A 128 0.45 29.34 -16.85
N ALA A 129 0.05 28.18 -17.38
CA ALA A 129 -0.99 27.35 -16.76
C ALA A 129 -0.49 26.70 -15.46
N VAL A 130 0.78 26.25 -15.43
CA VAL A 130 1.43 25.76 -14.21
C VAL A 130 1.49 26.85 -13.16
N GLN A 131 1.88 28.07 -13.55
CA GLN A 131 1.92 29.22 -12.66
C GLN A 131 0.52 29.54 -12.10
N GLU A 132 -0.49 29.69 -12.96
CA GLU A 132 -1.85 30.04 -12.54
C GLU A 132 -2.41 29.03 -11.53
N LEU A 133 -2.30 27.73 -11.85
CA LEU A 133 -2.76 26.66 -10.97
C LEU A 133 -2.00 26.68 -9.64
N THR A 134 -0.67 26.73 -9.68
CA THR A 134 0.17 26.66 -8.47
C THR A 134 -0.08 27.85 -7.57
N GLN A 135 -0.19 29.06 -8.12
CA GLN A 135 -0.48 30.27 -7.34
C GLN A 135 -1.88 30.23 -6.70
N ARG A 136 -2.88 29.73 -7.43
CA ARG A 136 -4.25 29.62 -6.92
C ARG A 136 -4.39 28.57 -5.81
N LEU A 137 -3.75 27.42 -5.96
CA LEU A 137 -3.77 26.35 -4.96
C LEU A 137 -2.83 26.62 -3.77
N GLY A 138 -1.78 27.42 -3.99
CA GLY A 138 -0.77 27.77 -2.99
C GLY A 138 0.22 26.65 -2.69
N THR A 139 -0.23 25.39 -2.62
CA THR A 139 0.61 24.20 -2.50
C THR A 139 0.16 23.14 -3.50
N ILE A 140 1.11 22.52 -4.17
CA ILE A 140 0.86 21.44 -5.13
C ILE A 140 1.68 20.21 -4.80
N VAL A 141 1.20 19.06 -5.26
CA VAL A 141 1.96 17.81 -5.33
C VAL A 141 2.30 17.54 -6.79
N THR A 142 3.54 17.18 -7.06
CA THR A 142 3.99 16.76 -8.40
C THR A 142 4.33 15.29 -8.39
N LYS A 143 4.13 14.62 -9.53
CA LYS A 143 4.38 13.19 -9.69
C LYS A 143 5.00 12.86 -11.04
N GLU A 144 5.90 11.87 -11.03
CA GLU A 144 6.26 11.13 -12.24
C GLU A 144 5.11 10.19 -12.65
N PRO A 145 4.61 10.26 -13.91
CA PRO A 145 3.47 9.44 -14.34
C PRO A 145 3.70 7.95 -14.18
N ILE A 146 4.91 7.48 -14.55
CA ILE A 146 5.31 6.08 -14.46
C ILE A 146 6.26 5.92 -13.28
N GLY A 147 5.91 5.09 -12.31
CA GLY A 147 6.75 4.81 -11.16
C GLY A 147 6.00 4.05 -10.08
N GLN A 148 6.75 3.47 -9.13
CA GLN A 148 6.20 2.74 -7.98
C GLN A 148 6.75 3.31 -6.68
N ALA A 149 6.04 3.06 -5.56
CA ALA A 149 6.52 3.31 -4.20
C ALA A 149 6.87 4.77 -3.83
N GLY A 150 6.29 5.75 -4.52
CA GLY A 150 6.40 7.16 -4.14
C GLY A 150 7.76 7.83 -4.38
N THR A 151 8.69 7.18 -5.09
CA THR A 151 10.05 7.69 -5.36
C THR A 151 10.13 8.84 -6.38
N GLY A 152 9.01 9.47 -6.69
CA GLY A 152 8.90 10.57 -7.66
C GLY A 152 7.69 11.44 -7.35
N VAL A 153 7.48 11.72 -6.06
CA VAL A 153 6.40 12.58 -5.56
C VAL A 153 7.03 13.72 -4.78
N HIS A 154 6.72 14.96 -5.12
CA HIS A 154 7.26 16.15 -4.44
C HIS A 154 6.15 17.14 -4.08
N ARG A 155 6.42 17.96 -3.08
CA ARG A 155 5.53 19.04 -2.64
C ARG A 155 6.22 20.37 -2.90
N TYR A 156 5.50 21.29 -3.53
CA TYR A 156 5.98 22.65 -3.76
C TYR A 156 4.99 23.67 -3.24
N HIS A 157 5.50 24.77 -2.71
CA HIS A 157 4.72 25.92 -2.32
C HIS A 157 4.92 27.04 -3.33
N ALA A 158 3.83 27.67 -3.77
CA ALA A 158 3.87 28.77 -4.72
C ALA A 158 4.73 29.95 -4.21
N ALA A 159 4.75 30.15 -2.90
CA ALA A 159 5.54 31.19 -2.23
C ALA A 159 7.06 30.99 -2.38
N ASP A 160 7.51 29.76 -2.64
CA ASP A 160 8.93 29.43 -2.79
C ASP A 160 9.40 29.53 -4.26
N VAL A 161 8.48 29.72 -5.21
CA VAL A 161 8.79 29.83 -6.65
C VAL A 161 9.08 31.28 -7.02
N THR A 162 10.33 31.56 -7.40
CA THR A 162 10.79 32.91 -7.76
C THR A 162 10.84 33.14 -9.28
N ASP A 163 11.03 32.07 -10.07
CA ASP A 163 11.02 32.08 -11.54
C ASP A 163 10.16 30.92 -12.05
N TRP A 164 9.03 31.25 -12.65
CA TRP A 164 8.06 30.26 -13.15
C TRP A 164 8.53 29.54 -14.41
N ALA A 165 9.35 30.19 -15.24
CA ALA A 165 9.90 29.56 -16.43
C ALA A 165 10.96 28.51 -16.04
N ASP A 166 11.82 28.84 -15.08
CA ASP A 166 12.81 27.90 -14.53
C ASP A 166 12.13 26.75 -13.76
N PHE A 167 11.13 27.05 -12.94
CA PHE A 167 10.35 26.03 -12.23
C PHE A 167 9.71 25.03 -13.20
N HIS A 168 9.03 25.52 -14.24
CA HIS A 168 8.41 24.70 -15.29
C HIS A 168 9.43 23.84 -16.04
N ALA A 169 10.56 24.45 -16.47
CA ALA A 169 11.64 23.71 -17.11
C ALA A 169 12.24 22.63 -16.18
N GLY A 170 12.34 22.93 -14.89
CA GLY A 170 12.76 22.01 -13.86
C GLY A 170 11.84 20.79 -13.73
N LEU A 171 10.53 21.00 -13.68
CA LEU A 171 9.53 19.90 -13.64
C LEU A 171 9.68 18.97 -14.85
N LEU A 172 9.77 19.54 -16.06
CA LEU A 172 10.00 18.78 -17.29
C LEU A 172 11.30 17.98 -17.24
N SER A 173 12.39 18.59 -16.76
CA SER A 173 13.71 17.94 -16.69
C SER A 173 13.76 16.75 -15.73
N ARG A 174 12.94 16.78 -14.67
CA ARG A 174 12.84 15.73 -13.65
C ARG A 174 11.75 14.69 -13.97
N GLY A 175 10.99 14.86 -15.05
CA GLY A 175 9.89 13.95 -15.40
C GLY A 175 8.66 14.10 -14.52
N GLU A 176 8.53 15.21 -13.79
CA GLU A 176 7.41 15.51 -12.91
C GLU A 176 6.24 16.08 -13.73
N LEU A 177 5.59 15.20 -14.50
CA LEU A 177 4.65 15.59 -15.54
C LEU A 177 3.20 15.69 -15.07
N LEU A 178 2.90 15.36 -13.82
CA LEU A 178 1.56 15.46 -13.23
C LEU A 178 1.62 16.38 -12.03
N ILE A 179 0.81 17.45 -12.04
CA ILE A 179 0.53 18.30 -10.89
C ILE A 179 -0.86 17.95 -10.37
N GLU A 180 -0.99 17.84 -9.05
CA GLU A 180 -2.26 17.62 -8.37
C GLU A 180 -2.44 18.58 -7.19
N GLU A 181 -3.68 18.98 -6.97
CA GLU A 181 -4.11 19.66 -5.76
C GLU A 181 -3.91 18.78 -4.52
N VAL A 182 -3.46 19.41 -3.43
CA VAL A 182 -3.34 18.74 -2.12
C VAL A 182 -4.75 18.43 -1.59
N ILE A 183 -5.01 17.15 -1.33
CA ILE A 183 -6.30 16.71 -0.79
C ILE A 183 -6.51 17.27 0.62
N ASN A 184 -7.64 17.96 0.82
CA ASN A 184 -8.10 18.36 2.15
C ASN A 184 -8.75 17.17 2.88
N GLN A 185 -7.96 16.45 3.66
CA GLN A 185 -8.45 15.29 4.44
C GLN A 185 -9.32 15.70 5.63
N HIS A 186 -10.16 14.77 6.08
CA HIS A 186 -11.05 14.93 7.23
C HIS A 186 -10.27 15.27 8.52
N ALA A 187 -10.90 16.02 9.43
CA ALA A 187 -10.28 16.49 10.67
C ALA A 187 -9.70 15.36 11.53
N ASP A 188 -10.36 14.20 11.60
CA ASP A 188 -9.87 13.03 12.34
C ASP A 188 -8.55 12.48 11.79
N LEU A 189 -8.33 12.52 10.47
CA LEU A 189 -7.06 12.13 9.85
C LEU A 189 -5.99 13.21 10.11
N ALA A 190 -6.36 14.48 9.93
CA ALA A 190 -5.47 15.61 10.17
C ALA A 190 -5.05 15.73 11.65
N ALA A 191 -5.87 15.27 12.60
CA ALA A 191 -5.54 15.21 14.02
C ALA A 191 -4.38 14.25 14.31
N VAL A 192 -4.20 13.20 13.49
CA VAL A 192 -3.05 12.29 13.61
C VAL A 192 -1.83 12.89 12.91
N CYS A 193 -1.96 13.32 11.66
CA CYS A 193 -0.86 13.97 10.93
C CYS A 193 -1.40 14.98 9.91
N PRO A 194 -1.38 16.29 10.18
CA PRO A 194 -1.91 17.29 9.26
C PRO A 194 -0.96 17.59 8.09
N GLY A 195 0.34 17.32 8.25
CA GLY A 195 1.37 17.64 7.25
C GLY A 195 1.49 16.61 6.13
N THR A 196 0.76 15.50 6.19
CA THR A 196 0.72 14.46 5.15
C THR A 196 -0.73 14.06 4.90
N VAL A 197 -1.07 13.76 3.66
CA VAL A 197 -2.35 13.13 3.33
C VAL A 197 -2.29 11.66 3.74
N ASN A 198 -3.09 11.27 4.74
CA ASN A 198 -3.09 9.95 5.35
C ASN A 198 -4.09 9.04 4.63
N THR A 199 -3.58 8.12 3.83
CA THR A 199 -4.40 7.22 3.01
C THR A 199 -4.87 6.00 3.79
N THR A 200 -6.09 5.56 3.50
CA THR A 200 -6.60 4.24 3.88
C THR A 200 -6.40 3.29 2.71
N ARG A 201 -5.58 2.25 2.91
CA ARG A 201 -5.47 1.12 1.99
C ARG A 201 -6.65 0.18 2.20
N VAL A 202 -7.46 0.01 1.16
CA VAL A 202 -8.53 -0.99 1.12
C VAL A 202 -8.20 -2.03 0.04
N THR A 203 -7.79 -3.22 0.47
CA THR A 203 -7.62 -4.35 -0.45
C THR A 203 -8.98 -4.98 -0.71
N ALA A 204 -9.38 -5.07 -1.97
CA ALA A 204 -10.70 -5.56 -2.36
C ALA A 204 -10.64 -6.50 -3.58
N PHE A 205 -11.68 -7.32 -3.72
CA PHE A 205 -11.90 -8.18 -4.88
C PHE A 205 -13.29 -7.97 -5.48
N PHE A 206 -13.38 -7.59 -6.75
CA PHE A 206 -14.63 -7.47 -7.48
C PHE A 206 -14.97 -8.78 -8.19
N ASP A 207 -16.08 -9.42 -7.82
CA ASP A 207 -16.47 -10.72 -8.39
C ASP A 207 -17.26 -10.64 -9.71
N GLY A 208 -17.41 -9.44 -10.27
CA GLY A 208 -18.27 -9.14 -11.42
C GLY A 208 -19.65 -8.62 -11.04
N THR A 209 -20.06 -8.76 -9.78
CA THR A 209 -21.36 -8.30 -9.26
C THR A 209 -21.22 -7.40 -8.03
N LYS A 210 -20.31 -7.74 -7.11
CA LYS A 210 -20.07 -7.06 -5.85
C LYS A 210 -18.58 -7.02 -5.53
N THR A 211 -18.16 -5.94 -4.89
CA THR A 211 -16.83 -5.80 -4.33
C THR A 211 -16.77 -6.36 -2.90
N HIS A 212 -15.82 -7.25 -2.67
CA HIS A 212 -15.53 -7.88 -1.39
C HIS A 212 -14.33 -7.19 -0.76
N ILE A 213 -14.53 -6.57 0.40
CA ILE A 213 -13.42 -5.97 1.16
C ILE A 213 -12.64 -7.09 1.85
N LEU A 214 -11.33 -7.13 1.66
CA LEU A 214 -10.46 -8.21 2.12
C LEU A 214 -9.59 -7.79 3.30
N ALA A 215 -9.07 -6.56 3.27
CA ALA A 215 -8.28 -5.97 4.34
C ALA A 215 -8.42 -4.44 4.28
N ILE A 216 -8.32 -3.79 5.44
CA ILE A 216 -8.31 -2.34 5.57
C ILE A 216 -7.14 -1.97 6.48
N ALA A 217 -6.28 -1.07 6.02
CA ALA A 217 -5.17 -0.52 6.79
C ALA A 217 -5.19 1.00 6.68
N GLN A 218 -5.13 1.69 7.82
CA GLN A 218 -4.90 3.13 7.83
C GLN A 218 -3.39 3.37 7.85
N LYS A 219 -2.90 4.13 6.89
CA LYS A 219 -1.52 4.62 6.86
C LYS A 219 -1.45 6.01 7.49
N PHE A 220 -0.33 6.30 8.13
CA PHE A 220 -0.04 7.60 8.73
C PHE A 220 1.30 8.12 8.23
N GLY A 221 1.31 9.39 7.82
CA GLY A 221 2.52 10.07 7.38
C GLY A 221 3.35 10.64 8.52
N ARG A 222 4.30 11.51 8.18
CA ARG A 222 5.29 12.10 9.12
C ARG A 222 5.53 13.60 8.85
N GLY A 223 4.58 14.27 8.22
CA GLY A 223 4.71 15.66 7.76
C GLY A 223 5.32 15.81 6.36
N GLU A 224 5.77 14.70 5.77
CA GLU A 224 6.30 14.61 4.42
C GLU A 224 5.18 14.57 3.36
N VAL A 225 5.57 14.63 2.08
CA VAL A 225 4.62 14.64 0.95
C VAL A 225 3.74 13.38 0.85
N SER A 226 4.19 12.27 1.42
CA SER A 226 3.52 10.96 1.31
C SER A 226 3.60 10.18 2.62
N ASP A 227 2.60 9.35 2.85
CA ASP A 227 2.50 8.43 4.00
C ASP A 227 3.15 7.06 3.73
N GLN A 228 3.90 6.96 2.64
CA GLN A 228 4.69 5.78 2.33
C GLN A 228 5.85 5.63 3.31
N MET A 229 6.28 4.39 3.51
CA MET A 229 7.34 4.07 4.48
C MET A 229 8.70 4.72 4.13
N THR A 230 8.97 5.01 2.85
CA THR A 230 10.17 5.75 2.42
C THR A 230 10.25 7.15 3.04
N PHE A 231 9.11 7.73 3.43
CA PHE A 231 8.99 9.00 4.12
C PHE A 231 8.76 8.82 5.64
N GLY A 232 9.03 7.63 6.16
CA GLY A 232 8.82 7.27 7.57
C GLY A 232 7.38 6.93 7.93
N GLY A 233 6.48 6.82 6.95
CA GLY A 233 5.10 6.43 7.19
C GLY A 233 4.96 4.99 7.70
N PHE A 234 3.88 4.72 8.42
CA PHE A 234 3.57 3.43 9.02
C PHE A 234 2.06 3.18 8.96
N TYR A 235 1.58 2.00 9.35
CA TYR A 235 0.15 1.71 9.30
C TYR A 235 -0.37 0.98 10.54
N THR A 236 -1.68 1.00 10.73
CA THR A 236 -2.41 0.09 11.61
C THR A 236 -3.50 -0.63 10.82
N MET A 237 -3.77 -1.88 11.16
CA MET A 237 -4.92 -2.61 10.60
C MET A 237 -6.21 -2.08 11.22
N LEU A 238 -7.26 -1.97 10.41
CA LEU A 238 -8.60 -1.63 10.89
C LEU A 238 -9.49 -2.86 11.01
N ASP A 239 -10.48 -2.80 11.90
CA ASP A 239 -11.60 -3.73 11.90
C ASP A 239 -12.68 -3.33 10.86
N GLU A 240 -13.76 -4.12 10.76
CA GLU A 240 -14.85 -3.85 9.82
C GLU A 240 -15.60 -2.54 10.09
N ARG A 241 -15.44 -1.97 11.30
CA ARG A 241 -16.04 -0.71 11.70
C ARG A 241 -15.07 0.46 11.59
N GLY A 242 -13.88 0.25 11.01
CA GLY A 242 -12.87 1.28 10.83
C GLY A 242 -12.06 1.61 12.08
N ARG A 243 -12.13 0.80 13.14
CA ARG A 243 -11.33 1.01 14.36
C ARG A 243 -9.95 0.41 14.23
N SER A 244 -8.96 1.13 14.71
CA SER A 244 -7.59 0.62 14.83
C SER A 244 -7.55 -0.64 15.68
N ARG A 245 -6.83 -1.66 15.21
CA ARG A 245 -6.64 -2.94 15.92
C ARG A 245 -5.51 -2.89 16.95
N GLY A 246 -4.83 -1.75 17.10
CA GLY A 246 -3.74 -1.59 18.07
C GLY A 246 -2.73 -0.52 17.66
N PRO A 247 -1.48 -0.65 18.12
CA PRO A 247 -0.37 0.19 17.70
C PRO A 247 -0.13 0.13 16.18
N GLY A 248 0.46 1.20 15.63
CA GLY A 248 0.95 1.19 14.26
C GLY A 248 2.32 0.52 14.14
N TYR A 249 2.70 0.07 12.95
CA TYR A 249 3.99 -0.55 12.69
C TYR A 249 4.42 -0.42 11.22
N ASP A 250 5.72 -0.57 10.99
CA ASP A 250 6.35 -0.53 9.66
C ASP A 250 7.05 -1.88 9.33
N SER A 251 7.65 -1.99 8.14
CA SER A 251 8.39 -3.19 7.73
C SER A 251 9.82 -3.27 8.28
N HIS A 252 10.19 -2.41 9.23
CA HIS A 252 11.47 -2.39 9.93
C HIS A 252 11.32 -2.76 11.41
N SER A 253 10.18 -3.37 11.76
CA SER A 253 9.84 -3.80 13.13
C SER A 253 9.69 -2.67 14.14
N HIS A 254 9.54 -1.41 13.68
CA HIS A 254 9.16 -0.34 14.59
C HIS A 254 7.68 -0.46 14.92
N VAL A 255 7.36 -0.27 16.20
CA VAL A 255 5.98 -0.27 16.72
C VAL A 255 5.72 1.09 17.36
N HIS A 256 4.62 1.70 16.97
CA HIS A 256 4.22 3.05 17.35
C HIS A 256 2.90 2.99 18.12
N GLU A 257 2.96 3.03 19.46
CA GLU A 257 1.75 3.20 20.29
C GLU A 257 1.13 4.59 20.08
N PHE A 258 1.98 5.59 19.88
CA PHE A 258 1.62 6.98 19.58
C PHE A 258 2.27 7.41 18.26
N HIS A 259 1.59 8.28 17.51
CA HIS A 259 2.16 8.93 16.34
C HIS A 259 3.38 9.78 16.77
N PRO A 260 4.58 9.58 16.18
CA PRO A 260 5.78 10.18 16.75
C PRO A 260 5.86 11.71 16.72
N ASP A 261 5.10 12.40 15.86
CA ASP A 261 5.11 13.89 15.81
C ASP A 261 3.99 14.53 16.61
N SER A 262 2.80 13.94 16.57
CA SER A 262 1.59 14.54 17.14
C SER A 262 1.24 13.98 18.52
N GLY A 263 1.83 12.84 18.89
CA GLY A 263 1.48 12.14 20.12
C GLY A 263 0.09 11.49 20.10
N ALA A 264 -0.60 11.47 18.95
CA ALA A 264 -1.92 10.84 18.84
C ALA A 264 -1.80 9.32 19.10
N ARG A 265 -2.64 8.77 19.98
CA ARG A 265 -2.63 7.33 20.29
C ARG A 265 -3.23 6.55 19.11
N ILE A 266 -2.45 5.68 18.49
CA ILE A 266 -2.86 4.97 17.26
C ILE A 266 -4.00 3.99 17.50
N ALA A 267 -4.05 3.37 18.69
CA ALA A 267 -5.11 2.45 19.06
C ALA A 267 -6.50 3.13 19.21
N ASP A 268 -6.53 4.46 19.40
CA ASP A 268 -7.77 5.22 19.57
C ASP A 268 -8.33 5.71 18.22
N PHE A 269 -7.59 5.52 17.13
CA PHE A 269 -8.02 5.96 15.81
C PHE A 269 -9.26 5.22 15.32
N GLN A 270 -10.20 6.00 14.79
CA GLN A 270 -11.42 5.56 14.13
C GLN A 270 -11.45 6.22 12.75
N LEU A 271 -11.51 5.43 11.69
CA LEU A 271 -11.71 5.96 10.34
C LEU A 271 -13.11 6.59 10.25
N PRO A 272 -13.22 7.88 9.89
CA PRO A 272 -14.52 8.49 9.62
C PRO A 272 -15.17 7.88 8.37
N MET A 273 -16.50 7.86 8.33
CA MET A 273 -17.27 7.49 7.13
C MET A 273 -16.95 6.10 6.55
N ILE A 274 -16.74 5.10 7.42
CA ILE A 274 -16.34 3.74 6.99
C ILE A 274 -17.36 3.10 6.02
N ASP A 275 -18.66 3.31 6.24
CA ASP A 275 -19.69 2.75 5.37
C ASP A 275 -19.65 3.39 3.98
N GLU A 276 -19.40 4.69 3.91
CA GLU A 276 -19.20 5.43 2.66
C GLU A 276 -17.91 5.01 1.96
N VAL A 277 -16.82 4.75 2.69
CA VAL A 277 -15.57 4.21 2.12
C VAL A 277 -15.82 2.85 1.46
N ILE A 278 -16.58 1.96 2.12
CA ILE A 278 -16.90 0.64 1.56
C ILE A 278 -17.77 0.78 0.31
N ALA A 279 -18.78 1.64 0.33
CA ALA A 279 -19.63 1.91 -0.82
C ALA A 279 -18.83 2.52 -1.99
N PHE A 280 -17.93 3.45 -1.70
CA PHE A 280 -17.04 4.09 -2.67
C PHE A 280 -16.09 3.07 -3.33
N VAL A 281 -15.52 2.15 -2.56
CA VAL A 281 -14.69 1.06 -3.09
C VAL A 281 -15.46 0.18 -4.07
N ASP A 282 -16.75 -0.10 -3.79
CA ASP A 282 -17.59 -0.84 -4.72
C ASP A 282 -17.81 -0.09 -6.04
N GLN A 283 -17.94 1.24 -6.00
CA GLN A 283 -18.08 2.07 -7.19
C GLN A 283 -16.80 2.08 -8.03
N VAL A 284 -15.64 2.40 -7.44
CA VAL A 284 -14.38 2.50 -8.19
C VAL A 284 -13.93 1.15 -8.77
N ALA A 285 -14.19 0.04 -8.08
CA ALA A 285 -13.84 -1.29 -8.58
C ALA A 285 -14.63 -1.71 -9.81
N ARG A 286 -15.77 -1.07 -10.10
CA ARG A 286 -16.59 -1.33 -11.30
C ARG A 286 -16.12 -0.56 -12.53
N VAL A 287 -15.24 0.43 -12.39
CA VAL A 287 -14.77 1.26 -13.50
C VAL A 287 -13.95 0.41 -14.48
N ILE A 288 -13.02 -0.40 -13.95
CA ILE A 288 -12.20 -1.35 -14.73
C ILE A 288 -12.42 -2.77 -14.20
N PRO A 289 -13.56 -3.41 -14.52
CA PRO A 289 -13.93 -4.71 -13.94
C PRO A 289 -13.01 -5.87 -14.36
N GLN A 290 -12.12 -5.64 -15.34
CA GLN A 290 -11.09 -6.58 -15.78
C GLN A 290 -9.90 -6.64 -14.82
N VAL A 291 -9.75 -5.67 -13.92
CA VAL A 291 -8.75 -5.67 -12.84
C VAL A 291 -9.49 -5.89 -11.53
N GLN A 292 -9.63 -7.16 -11.14
CA GLN A 292 -10.57 -7.53 -10.08
C GLN A 292 -9.97 -7.43 -8.68
N TYR A 293 -8.66 -7.58 -8.50
CA TYR A 293 -8.01 -7.62 -7.20
C TYR A 293 -7.09 -6.40 -7.01
N VAL A 294 -7.57 -5.40 -6.27
CA VAL A 294 -6.91 -4.09 -6.18
C VAL A 294 -6.73 -3.65 -4.74
N GLY A 295 -5.58 -3.06 -4.44
CA GLY A 295 -5.35 -2.24 -3.26
C GLY A 295 -5.67 -0.78 -3.57
N TRP A 296 -6.81 -0.29 -3.11
CA TRP A 296 -7.23 1.10 -3.30
C TRP A 296 -6.69 1.98 -2.18
N ASP A 297 -6.02 3.08 -2.51
CA ASP A 297 -5.68 4.11 -1.54
C ASP A 297 -6.69 5.25 -1.64
N ILE A 298 -7.34 5.51 -0.52
CA ILE A 298 -8.48 6.42 -0.39
C ILE A 298 -8.17 7.42 0.70
N VAL A 299 -8.68 8.63 0.56
CA VAL A 299 -8.66 9.63 1.63
C VAL A 299 -10.08 10.05 1.91
N VAL A 300 -10.46 10.09 3.18
CA VAL A 300 -11.75 10.65 3.58
C VAL A 300 -11.59 12.15 3.70
N THR A 301 -12.36 12.93 2.94
CA THR A 301 -12.49 14.39 3.08
C THR A 301 -13.72 14.73 3.92
N PRO A 302 -13.95 16.01 4.29
CA PRO A 302 -15.20 16.43 4.93
C PRO A 302 -16.47 16.12 4.10
N GLU A 303 -16.35 15.98 2.78
CA GLU A 303 -17.44 15.72 1.83
C GLU A 303 -17.56 14.25 1.41
N GLY A 304 -16.66 13.38 1.88
CA GLY A 304 -16.66 11.94 1.60
C GLY A 304 -15.33 11.40 1.07
N PRO A 305 -15.26 10.09 0.78
CA PRO A 305 -14.06 9.46 0.27
C PRO A 305 -13.69 9.93 -1.14
N VAL A 306 -12.40 10.12 -1.38
CA VAL A 306 -11.79 10.39 -2.68
C VAL A 306 -10.68 9.40 -2.98
N LEU A 307 -10.48 9.11 -4.26
CA LEU A 307 -9.50 8.13 -4.71
C LEU A 307 -8.13 8.79 -4.91
N VAL A 308 -7.07 8.20 -4.36
CA VAL A 308 -5.69 8.64 -4.56
C VAL A 308 -4.99 7.81 -5.63
N GLU A 309 -4.99 6.48 -5.46
CA GLU A 309 -4.37 5.53 -6.38
C GLU A 309 -5.04 4.16 -6.30
N GLY A 310 -4.87 3.35 -7.34
CA GLY A 310 -5.24 1.94 -7.36
C GLY A 310 -4.03 1.07 -7.65
N ASN A 311 -3.86 -0.02 -6.89
CA ASN A 311 -2.72 -0.93 -7.01
C ASN A 311 -3.19 -2.33 -7.41
N TRP A 312 -3.07 -2.72 -8.69
CA TRP A 312 -3.39 -4.08 -9.15
C TRP A 312 -2.44 -5.13 -8.52
N GLY A 313 -1.18 -4.76 -8.30
CA GLY A 313 -0.28 -5.49 -7.41
C GLY A 313 -0.57 -5.13 -5.95
N ALA A 314 -1.75 -5.50 -5.44
CA ALA A 314 -2.35 -4.95 -4.21
C ALA A 314 -1.45 -4.95 -2.95
N GLY A 315 -0.38 -5.74 -2.94
CA GLY A 315 0.50 -5.92 -1.79
C GLY A 315 -0.19 -6.71 -0.70
N VAL A 316 0.34 -6.64 0.52
CA VAL A 316 -0.28 -7.23 1.71
C VAL A 316 -0.13 -6.31 2.90
N TYR A 317 -1.22 -6.15 3.63
CA TYR A 317 -1.26 -5.57 4.97
C TYR A 317 -1.88 -6.60 5.91
N GLU A 318 -1.17 -6.94 6.99
CA GLU A 318 -1.57 -7.97 7.95
C GLU A 318 -1.18 -7.55 9.36
N ASN A 319 -1.84 -8.17 10.35
CA ASN A 319 -1.58 -7.91 11.77
C ASN A 319 -0.15 -8.31 12.16
N LYS A 320 0.51 -7.49 12.99
CA LYS A 320 1.76 -7.86 13.68
C LYS A 320 1.44 -8.43 15.08
N PRO A 321 1.62 -9.74 15.32
CA PRO A 321 1.26 -10.37 16.59
C PRO A 321 1.92 -9.75 17.82
N SER A 322 3.19 -9.36 17.73
CA SER A 322 3.92 -8.73 18.84
C SER A 322 3.39 -7.34 19.20
N ALA A 323 2.81 -6.62 18.24
CA ALA A 323 2.25 -5.28 18.46
C ALA A 323 0.79 -5.33 18.91
N THR A 324 -0.01 -6.21 18.31
CA THR A 324 -1.48 -6.19 18.45
C THR A 324 -2.01 -7.29 19.38
N GLY A 325 -1.21 -8.33 19.65
CA GLY A 325 -1.69 -9.56 20.28
C GLY A 325 -2.59 -10.42 19.37
N ILE A 326 -2.93 -9.95 18.17
CA ILE A 326 -3.74 -10.68 17.19
C ILE A 326 -2.83 -11.64 16.43
N ARG A 327 -3.10 -12.94 16.58
CA ARG A 327 -2.26 -14.03 16.05
C ARG A 327 -2.82 -14.68 14.79
N THR A 328 -3.87 -14.10 14.23
CA THR A 328 -4.51 -14.55 12.99
C THR A 328 -4.48 -13.45 11.93
N GLY A 329 -4.31 -13.86 10.68
CA GLY A 329 -4.34 -12.99 9.51
C GLY A 329 -5.67 -13.05 8.76
N ASN A 330 -5.70 -12.38 7.62
CA ASN A 330 -6.90 -12.15 6.83
C ASN A 330 -7.16 -13.21 5.74
N LYS A 331 -6.25 -14.16 5.48
CA LYS A 331 -6.37 -15.14 4.38
C LYS A 331 -7.70 -15.90 4.35
N GLY A 332 -8.30 -16.16 5.51
CA GLY A 332 -9.63 -16.78 5.59
C GLY A 332 -10.68 -15.98 4.82
N ARG A 333 -10.68 -14.65 4.97
CA ARG A 333 -11.59 -13.74 4.26
C ARG A 333 -11.34 -13.75 2.75
N TYR A 334 -10.06 -13.74 2.35
CA TYR A 334 -9.66 -13.86 0.94
C TYR A 334 -10.19 -15.16 0.32
N ARG A 335 -10.09 -16.29 1.02
CA ARG A 335 -10.61 -17.56 0.55
C ARG A 335 -12.13 -17.56 0.41
N SER A 336 -12.84 -16.98 1.38
CA SER A 336 -14.30 -16.89 1.32
C SER A 336 -14.78 -16.04 0.14
N ALA A 337 -14.07 -14.97 -0.20
CA ALA A 337 -14.44 -14.09 -1.32
C ALA A 337 -14.01 -14.63 -2.69
N ILE A 338 -12.82 -15.24 -2.79
CA ILE A 338 -12.18 -15.54 -4.08
C ILE A 338 -12.21 -17.04 -4.44
N GLY A 339 -12.25 -17.92 -3.42
CA GLY A 339 -12.35 -19.38 -3.61
C GLY A 339 -11.06 -20.08 -4.06
N PHE A 340 -9.97 -20.00 -3.29
CA PHE A 340 -8.67 -20.65 -3.60
C PHE A 340 -8.03 -21.46 -2.47
#